data_AF-A0A246WWH8-F1
#
_entry.id   AF-A0A246WWH8-F1
#
_cell.length_a   1.000
_cell.length_b   1.000
_cell.length_c   1.000
_cell.angle_alpha   90.00
_cell.angle_beta   90.00
_cell.angle_gamma   90.00
#
_symmetry.space_group_name_H-M   'P 1'
#
loop_
_entity.id
_entity.type
_entity.pdbx_description
1 polymer ?
#
loop_
_entity_poly.entity_id
_entity_poly.type
_entity_poly.pdbx_seq_one_letter_code
_entity_poly.pdbx_strand_id
1 'polypeptide(L)'
;MRKTLRNTAIVGWMAFLMAIAAEGLFFSVFDPNELALAAGREWDALGAYSIGFFCFWGSFAACGLLALRLTRAVPEGRPRRFA
;
A
#
# COMPACT_ATOMS: atom_id res chain seq x y z
N MET A 1 -20.83 11.18 -10.61
CA MET A 1 -19.41 11.60 -10.70
C MET A 1 -18.80 12.01 -9.34
N ARG A 2 -19.38 12.93 -8.54
CA ARG A 2 -18.81 13.35 -7.23
C ARG A 2 -18.61 12.21 -6.20
N LYS A 3 -19.52 11.22 -6.14
CA LYS A 3 -19.39 10.06 -5.23
C LYS A 3 -18.16 9.20 -5.56
N THR A 4 -17.87 8.99 -6.84
CA THR A 4 -16.73 8.21 -7.30
C THR A 4 -15.41 8.91 -6.97
N LEU A 5 -15.34 10.23 -7.13
CA LEU A 5 -14.14 11.01 -6.78
C LEU A 5 -13.79 10.88 -5.28
N ARG A 6 -14.81 10.96 -4.42
CA ARG A 6 -14.63 10.84 -2.96
C ARG A 6 -14.14 9.45 -2.56
N ASN A 7 -14.69 8.39 -3.14
CA ASN A 7 -14.24 7.03 -2.85
C ASN A 7 -12.78 6.81 -3.29
N THR A 8 -12.40 7.30 -4.47
CA THR A 8 -11.00 7.25 -4.93
C THR A 8 -10.07 7.98 -3.97
N ALA A 9 -10.46 9.18 -3.51
CA ALA A 9 -9.66 9.95 -2.55
C ALA A 9 -9.51 9.22 -1.20
N ILE A 10 -10.58 8.62 -0.67
CA ILE A 10 -10.53 7.86 0.59
C ILE A 10 -9.61 6.63 0.45
N VAL A 11 -9.76 5.86 -0.62
CA VAL A 11 -8.94 4.65 -0.84
C VAL A 11 -7.47 5.02 -1.07
N GLY A 12 -7.20 6.05 -1.86
CA GLY A 12 -5.84 6.57 -2.06
C GLY A 12 -5.21 7.05 -0.76
N TRP A 13 -5.99 7.75 0.08
CA TRP A 13 -5.53 8.22 1.38
C TRP A 13 -5.21 7.07 2.35
N MET A 14 -6.06 6.04 2.41
CA MET A 14 -5.80 4.86 3.25
C MET A 14 -4.60 4.06 2.76
N ALA A 15 -4.43 3.91 1.45
CA ALA A 15 -3.25 3.27 0.87
C ALA A 15 -1.96 4.01 1.27
N PHE A 16 -1.99 5.35 1.23
CA PHE A 16 -0.85 6.18 1.64
C PHE A 16 -0.48 6.01 3.12
N LEU A 17 -1.48 6.04 4.02
CA LEU A 17 -1.23 5.82 5.46
C LEU A 17 -0.67 4.42 5.74
N MET A 18 -1.17 3.39 5.05
CA MET A 18 -0.67 2.03 5.20
C MET A 18 0.74 1.86 4.65
N ALA A 19 1.10 2.56 3.57
CA ALA A 19 2.45 2.59 3.05
C ALA A 19 3.44 3.18 4.07
N ILE A 20 3.10 4.32 4.67
CA ILE A 20 3.92 4.94 5.73
C ILE A 20 4.08 4.00 6.92
N ALA A 21 2.98 3.38 7.37
CA ALA A 21 3.02 2.48 8.53
C ALA A 21 3.89 1.24 8.26
N ALA A 22 3.77 0.65 7.07
CA ALA A 22 4.57 -0.51 6.67
C ALA A 22 6.04 -0.17 6.50
N GLU A 23 6.37 0.97 5.88
CA GLU A 23 7.74 1.45 5.75
C GLU A 23 8.36 1.71 7.13
N GLY A 24 7.65 2.43 8.00
CA GLY A 24 8.11 2.69 9.37
C GLY A 24 8.30 1.40 10.18
N LEU A 25 7.42 0.41 10.01
CA LEU A 25 7.58 -0.91 10.62
C LEU A 25 8.80 -1.64 10.04
N PHE A 26 8.98 -1.60 8.72
CA PHE A 26 10.09 -2.26 8.06
C PHE A 26 11.44 -1.67 8.52
N PHE A 27 11.58 -0.35 8.52
CA PHE A 27 12.81 0.30 9.01
C PHE A 27 13.02 0.13 10.52
N SER A 28 11.96 -0.10 11.30
CA SER A 28 12.08 -0.40 12.72
C SER A 28 12.48 -1.85 13.01
N VAL A 29 12.12 -2.79 12.12
CA VAL A 29 12.36 -4.23 12.31
C VAL A 29 13.66 -4.68 11.64
N PHE A 30 14.01 -4.10 10.50
CA PHE A 30 15.15 -4.52 9.71
C PHE A 30 16.32 -3.54 9.86
N ASP A 31 17.44 -4.04 10.39
CA ASP A 31 18.70 -3.31 10.42
C ASP A 31 19.42 -3.43 9.05
N PRO A 32 19.79 -2.31 8.41
CA PRO A 32 20.43 -2.31 7.09
C PRO A 32 21.77 -3.07 7.08
N ASN A 33 22.49 -3.11 8.20
CA ASN A 33 23.75 -3.85 8.29
C ASN A 33 23.51 -5.37 8.29
N GLU A 34 22.43 -5.85 8.95
CA GLU A 34 22.07 -7.26 8.91
C GLU A 34 21.58 -7.69 7.53
N LEU A 35 20.82 -6.83 6.85
CA LEU A 35 20.41 -7.05 5.46
C LEU A 35 21.60 -7.15 4.50
N ALA A 36 22.62 -6.28 4.68
CA ALA A 36 23.83 -6.32 3.87
C ALA A 36 24.66 -7.60 4.11
N LEU A 37 24.77 -8.03 5.37
CA LEU A 37 25.41 -9.30 5.73
C LEU A 37 24.68 -10.51 5.14
N ALA A 38 23.34 -10.53 5.22
CA ALA A 38 22.51 -11.61 4.67
C ALA A 38 22.56 -11.68 3.13
N ALA A 39 22.74 -10.55 2.46
CA ALA A 39 22.85 -10.48 0.99
C ALA A 39 24.22 -10.92 0.45
N GLY A 40 25.22 -11.15 1.32
CA GLY A 40 26.56 -11.60 0.92
C GLY A 40 27.32 -10.61 0.02
N ARG A 41 26.88 -9.35 -0.01
CA ARG A 41 27.46 -8.27 -0.81
C ARG A 41 27.29 -6.98 -0.02
N GLU A 42 28.32 -6.14 0.00
CA GLU A 42 28.23 -4.78 0.55
C GLU A 42 27.18 -4.00 -0.27
N TRP A 43 25.94 -4.03 0.19
CA TRP A 43 24.88 -3.18 -0.33
C TRP A 43 24.95 -1.88 0.44
N ASP A 44 24.97 -0.77 -0.29
CA ASP A 44 24.81 0.54 0.32
C ASP A 44 23.45 0.57 1.04
N ALA A 45 23.45 0.95 2.32
CA ALA A 45 22.25 0.96 3.16
C ALA A 45 21.13 1.79 2.49
N LEU A 46 21.50 2.87 1.81
CA LEU A 46 20.61 3.72 1.04
C LEU A 46 19.83 2.95 -0.04
N GLY A 47 20.49 1.99 -0.71
CA GLY A 47 19.88 1.18 -1.77
C GLY A 47 18.83 0.22 -1.22
N ALA A 48 19.12 -0.46 -0.11
CA ALA A 48 18.18 -1.36 0.55
C ALA A 48 16.92 -0.61 1.03
N TYR A 49 17.11 0.57 1.64
CA TYR A 49 16.00 1.42 2.10
C TYR A 49 15.13 1.92 0.94
N SER A 50 15.77 2.35 -0.16
CA SER A 50 15.07 2.86 -1.33
C SER A 50 14.22 1.76 -2.00
N ILE A 51 14.73 0.53 -2.09
CA ILE A 51 13.96 -0.61 -2.62
C ILE A 51 12.75 -0.89 -1.73
N GLY A 52 12.93 -0.92 -0.41
CA GLY A 52 11.83 -1.09 0.55
C GLY A 52 10.75 -0.03 0.35
N PHE A 53 11.14 1.25 0.28
CA PHE A 53 10.23 2.37 0.01
C PHE A 53 9.37 2.14 -1.23
N PHE A 54 9.99 1.85 -2.38
CA PHE A 54 9.27 1.64 -3.63
C PHE A 54 8.41 0.37 -3.63
N CYS A 55 8.88 -0.71 -3.01
CA CYS A 55 8.12 -1.95 -2.88
C CYS A 55 6.83 -1.72 -2.07
N PHE A 56 6.91 -1.11 -0.89
CA PHE A 56 5.73 -0.84 -0.08
C PHE A 56 4.79 0.13 -0.79
N TRP A 57 5.29 1.25 -1.29
CA TRP A 57 4.47 2.20 -2.05
C TRP A 57 3.74 1.55 -3.24
N GLY A 58 4.44 0.72 -4.01
CA GLY A 58 3.87 -0.01 -5.13
C GLY A 58 2.79 -1.00 -4.69
N SER A 59 3.05 -1.80 -3.64
CA SER A 59 2.08 -2.76 -3.11
C SER A 59 0.80 -2.09 -2.61
N PHE A 60 0.90 -1.00 -1.84
CA PHE A 60 -0.28 -0.30 -1.34
C PHE A 60 -1.04 0.44 -2.44
N ALA A 61 -0.34 1.02 -3.42
CA ALA A 61 -0.98 1.58 -4.61
C ALA A 61 -1.76 0.51 -5.41
N ALA A 62 -1.18 -0.69 -5.57
CA ALA A 62 -1.83 -1.82 -6.21
C ALA A 62 -3.07 -2.29 -5.43
N CYS A 63 -2.97 -2.41 -4.10
CA CYS A 63 -4.11 -2.73 -3.23
C CYS A 63 -5.24 -1.69 -3.34
N GLY A 64 -4.90 -0.39 -3.35
CA GLY A 64 -5.87 0.68 -3.52
C GLY A 64 -6.55 0.64 -4.90
N LEU A 65 -5.79 0.38 -5.97
CA LEU A 65 -6.33 0.20 -7.31
C LEU A 65 -7.27 -1.02 -7.39
N LEU A 66 -6.87 -2.14 -6.78
CA LEU A 66 -7.68 -3.35 -6.72
C LEU A 66 -8.99 -3.11 -5.94
N ALA A 67 -8.92 -2.44 -4.79
CA ALA A 67 -10.10 -2.08 -4.01
C ALA A 67 -11.08 -1.20 -4.81
N LEU A 68 -10.56 -0.24 -5.60
CA LEU A 68 -11.38 0.57 -6.51
C LEU A 68 -11.97 -0.25 -7.66
N ARG A 69 -11.23 -1.20 -8.22
CA ARG A 69 -11.73 -2.10 -9.27
C ARG A 69 -12.85 -2.99 -8.73
N LEU A 70 -12.67 -3.57 -7.54
CA LEU A 70 -13.66 -4.43 -6.89
C LEU A 70 -14.93 -3.66 -6.51
N THR A 71 -14.80 -2.48 -5.88
CA THR A 71 -15.96 -1.66 -5.51
C THR A 71 -16.74 -1.12 -6.71
N ARG A 72 -16.10 -0.97 -7.88
CA ARG A 72 -16.80 -0.66 -9.14
C ARG A 72 -17.43 -1.90 -9.79
N ALA A 73 -16.87 -3.08 -9.56
CA ALA A 73 -17.36 -4.34 -10.11
C ALA A 73 -18.55 -4.90 -9.33
N VAL A 74 -18.69 -4.58 -8.04
CA VAL A 74 -19.87 -4.94 -7.24
C VAL A 74 -21.09 -4.20 -7.80
N PRO A 75 -22.07 -4.90 -8.39
CA PRO A 75 -23.33 -4.28 -8.79
C PRO A 75 -24.02 -3.80 -7.51
N GLU A 76 -24.51 -2.56 -7.47
CA GLU A 76 -25.31 -2.06 -6.36
C GLU A 76 -26.52 -3.00 -6.17
N GLY A 77 -26.41 -3.91 -5.21
CA GLY A 77 -27.49 -4.77 -4.78
C GLY A 77 -28.57 -3.86 -4.21
N ARG A 78 -29.61 -3.63 -5.02
CA ARG A 78 -30.83 -2.89 -4.68
C ARG A 78 -31.17 -3.17 -3.21
N PRO A 79 -31.24 -2.16 -2.32
CA PRO A 79 -31.56 -2.41 -0.93
C PRO A 79 -32.89 -3.14 -0.89
N ARG A 80 -32.89 -4.38 -0.40
CA ARG A 80 -34.12 -5.13 -0.14
C ARG A 80 -34.82 -4.36 0.97
N ARG A 81 -35.78 -3.54 0.57
CA ARG A 81 -36.71 -2.88 1.46
C ARG A 81 -37.53 -4.01 2.08
N PHE A 82 -37.08 -4.50 3.23
CA PHE A 82 -37.89 -5.37 4.07
C PHE A 82 -39.03 -4.49 4.58
N ALA A 83 -40.20 -4.70 3.97
CA ALA A 83 -41.47 -4.14 4.39
C ALA A 83 -41.97 -4.88 5.64
#